data_AF-A0A372RPB2-F1
#
_entry.id   AF-A0A372RPB2-F1
#
_cell.length_a   1.000
_cell.length_b   1.000
_cell.length_c   1.000
_cell.angle_alpha   90.00
_cell.angle_beta   90.00
_cell.angle_gamma   90.00
#
_symmetry.space_group_name_H-M   'P 1'
#
loop_
_entity.id
_entity.type
_entity.pdbx_description
1 polymer ?
#
loop_
_entity_poly.entity_id
_entity_poly.type
_entity_poly.pdbx_seq_one_letter_code
_entity_poly.pdbx_strand_id
1 'polypeptide(L)'
;SEHRNKIISEFKGNISKLIQHTEARSVILEAYELLNARQRSALIQEFYGKEFSLFKETQGLSIEELIKENPSNKERLLENLSREIEAIMKKPDLIGYIIPHHIILDYFNYANENKIREKVALIGEHIHEFLHTREGSRIAMMCFSYGTAKDRKIMLKAMKDYIEKICIEEYGHLVLLRAFDVVDDTVAVSKYIIEQMTKLNKLGNIIQNKWGHRVILYLLAHRTKLYFSNETLRLLAQGDDIRTRTRHDPAVRVNELCKAISPALIDYAQNNTSTMFSFTYSTQVLCEILLHADGTLDQKKPILENIAKLANKDPNNLEVKDDHIMLSYINRTLKTLVHGRYWKQPRLQKNLQKDEDISSKKDESPQINYDEKVELHFAPILFDSIKEYVLFYACHLSASFVILALLEDKETNEDVKEALLKGLKQIRSAAEKDEKSGANLILKELEKEGIKLESNENKKESKQVIEESKGAIRDENNSGKKNNGKSNNVSEKVTKGKDKEIKKEKGINNGNKNNNRGTKRKR
;
A
#
# COMPACT_ATOMS: atom_id res chain seq x y z
N SER A 1 17.61 9.57 -36.04
CA SER A 1 17.10 8.19 -36.12
C SER A 1 18.13 7.28 -36.77
N GLU A 2 18.39 7.47 -38.07
CA GLU A 2 19.23 6.63 -38.91
C GLU A 2 20.66 6.41 -38.39
N HIS A 3 21.43 7.48 -38.12
CA HIS A 3 22.79 7.37 -37.59
C HIS A 3 22.89 6.54 -36.30
N ARG A 4 21.90 6.66 -35.40
CA ARG A 4 21.85 5.84 -34.16
C ARG A 4 21.72 4.36 -34.50
N ASN A 5 20.82 4.00 -35.42
CA ASN A 5 20.65 2.61 -35.84
C ASN A 5 21.93 2.07 -36.49
N LYS A 6 22.67 2.88 -37.26
CA LYS A 6 23.97 2.51 -37.82
C LYS A 6 25.03 2.26 -36.73
N ILE A 7 25.16 3.17 -35.75
CA ILE A 7 26.07 3.02 -34.61
C ILE A 7 25.77 1.71 -33.84
N ILE A 8 24.50 1.40 -33.60
CA ILE A 8 24.08 0.15 -32.93
C ILE A 8 24.50 -1.09 -33.73
N SER A 9 24.47 -1.06 -35.06
CA SER A 9 24.97 -2.19 -35.86
C SER A 9 26.48 -2.39 -35.80
N GLU A 10 27.29 -1.32 -35.65
CA GLU A 10 28.76 -1.46 -35.47
C GLU A 10 29.13 -2.10 -34.13
N PHE A 11 28.29 -1.94 -33.09
CA PHE A 11 28.51 -2.55 -31.77
C PHE A 11 28.22 -4.06 -31.73
N LYS A 12 27.43 -4.58 -32.67
CA LYS A 12 26.95 -5.98 -32.68
C LYS A 12 28.10 -6.97 -32.84
N GLY A 13 28.15 -8.01 -32.00
CA GLY A 13 29.22 -9.01 -31.98
C GLY A 13 30.41 -8.62 -31.10
N ASN A 14 30.37 -7.43 -30.48
CA ASN A 14 31.40 -6.89 -29.58
C ASN A 14 30.85 -6.45 -28.21
N ILE A 15 29.54 -6.53 -27.95
CA ILE A 15 28.89 -6.00 -26.73
C ILE A 15 29.51 -6.56 -25.44
N SER A 16 29.76 -7.87 -25.37
CA SER A 16 30.37 -8.48 -24.17
C SER A 16 31.75 -7.89 -23.86
N LYS A 17 32.57 -7.67 -24.90
CA LYS A 17 33.90 -7.07 -24.79
C LYS A 17 33.81 -5.57 -24.42
N LEU A 18 32.87 -4.84 -25.02
CA LEU A 18 32.73 -3.39 -24.83
C LEU A 18 32.23 -3.04 -23.41
N ILE A 19 31.33 -3.84 -22.82
CA ILE A 19 30.88 -3.63 -21.44
C ILE A 19 32.03 -3.82 -20.42
N GLN A 20 32.95 -4.74 -20.68
CA GLN A 20 34.12 -4.97 -19.81
C GLN A 20 35.16 -3.82 -19.87
N HIS A 21 35.08 -2.91 -20.85
CA HIS A 21 35.97 -1.76 -21.02
C HIS A 21 35.35 -0.50 -20.39
N THR A 22 36.04 0.12 -19.43
CA THR A 22 35.48 1.17 -18.55
C THR A 22 34.84 2.33 -19.32
N GLU A 23 35.52 2.82 -20.35
CA GLU A 23 35.17 3.96 -21.18
C GLU A 23 34.12 3.63 -22.26
N ALA A 24 34.07 2.39 -22.75
CA ALA A 24 33.08 1.98 -23.75
C ALA A 24 31.76 1.55 -23.09
N ARG A 25 31.81 1.07 -21.84
CA ARG A 25 30.65 0.66 -21.04
C ARG A 25 29.59 1.76 -20.94
N SER A 26 29.99 3.00 -20.66
CA SER A 26 29.07 4.15 -20.57
C SER A 26 28.32 4.39 -21.88
N VAL A 27 29.03 4.36 -23.02
CA VAL A 27 28.47 4.51 -24.36
C VAL A 27 27.49 3.38 -24.68
N ILE A 28 27.78 2.14 -24.30
CA ILE A 28 26.87 1.00 -24.49
C ILE A 28 25.62 1.12 -23.61
N LEU A 29 25.74 1.59 -22.38
CA LEU A 29 24.60 1.78 -21.47
C LEU A 29 23.69 2.93 -21.94
N GLU A 30 24.24 4.09 -22.30
CA GLU A 30 23.48 5.20 -22.88
C GLU A 30 22.80 4.76 -24.19
N ALA A 31 23.51 4.03 -25.05
CA ALA A 31 22.91 3.46 -26.26
C ALA A 31 21.75 2.51 -25.93
N TYR A 32 21.90 1.64 -24.92
CA TYR A 32 20.87 0.68 -24.47
C TYR A 32 19.59 1.35 -23.97
N GLU A 33 19.70 2.46 -23.23
CA GLU A 33 18.55 3.25 -22.80
C GLU A 33 17.76 3.81 -24.00
N LEU A 34 18.45 4.25 -25.05
CA LEU A 34 17.85 4.79 -26.28
C LEU A 34 17.21 3.74 -27.21
N LEU A 35 17.29 2.43 -26.89
CA LEU A 35 16.75 1.32 -27.70
C LEU A 35 15.27 1.03 -27.44
N ASN A 36 14.60 0.49 -28.47
CA ASN A 36 13.33 -0.22 -28.28
C ASN A 36 13.56 -1.66 -27.77
N ALA A 37 12.51 -2.33 -27.29
CA ALA A 37 12.59 -3.67 -26.70
C ALA A 37 13.29 -4.70 -27.60
N ARG A 38 12.93 -4.80 -28.89
CA ARG A 38 13.56 -5.76 -29.83
C ARG A 38 15.04 -5.46 -30.07
N GLN A 39 15.41 -4.18 -30.09
CA GLN A 39 16.82 -3.77 -30.17
C GLN A 39 17.59 -4.13 -28.89
N ARG A 40 16.98 -4.01 -27.70
CA ARG A 40 17.58 -4.45 -26.43
C ARG A 40 17.78 -5.96 -26.42
N SER A 41 16.76 -6.75 -26.76
CA SER A 41 16.88 -8.22 -26.87
C SER A 41 18.03 -8.63 -27.81
N ALA A 42 18.16 -7.98 -28.97
CA ALA A 42 19.23 -8.28 -29.92
C ALA A 42 20.66 -7.92 -29.44
N LEU A 43 20.81 -7.05 -28.43
CA LEU A 43 22.09 -6.83 -27.75
C LEU A 43 22.33 -7.87 -26.63
N ILE A 44 21.32 -8.15 -25.79
CA ILE A 44 21.41 -9.19 -24.75
C ILE A 44 21.70 -10.57 -25.37
N GLN A 45 21.19 -10.82 -26.57
CA GLN A 45 21.40 -12.07 -27.31
C GLN A 45 22.86 -12.40 -27.64
N GLU A 46 23.79 -11.44 -27.61
CA GLU A 46 25.22 -11.76 -27.77
C GLU A 46 25.75 -12.60 -26.59
N PHE A 47 25.24 -12.36 -25.37
CA PHE A 47 25.61 -13.07 -24.15
C PHE A 47 25.07 -14.51 -24.08
N TYR A 48 24.08 -14.83 -24.91
CA TYR A 48 23.60 -16.21 -25.11
C TYR A 48 24.55 -17.04 -26.01
N GLY A 49 25.48 -16.39 -26.71
CA GLY A 49 26.34 -16.98 -27.74
C GLY A 49 26.27 -16.16 -29.03
N LYS A 50 27.44 -15.87 -29.63
CA LYS A 50 27.53 -14.98 -30.80
C LYS A 50 26.73 -15.48 -32.00
N GLU A 51 26.62 -16.80 -32.15
CA GLU A 51 25.80 -17.50 -33.13
C GLU A 51 24.34 -17.02 -33.11
N PHE A 52 23.71 -16.89 -31.94
CA PHE A 52 22.31 -16.48 -31.79
C PHE A 52 22.08 -15.02 -32.19
N SER A 53 23.09 -14.17 -32.04
CA SER A 53 23.01 -12.78 -32.52
C SER A 53 23.24 -12.69 -34.04
N LEU A 54 24.05 -13.58 -34.63
CA LEU A 54 24.42 -13.53 -36.05
C LEU A 54 23.35 -14.06 -37.00
N PHE A 55 22.64 -15.14 -36.65
CA PHE A 55 21.56 -15.68 -37.48
C PHE A 55 20.34 -14.73 -37.52
N LYS A 56 19.58 -14.77 -38.63
CA LYS A 56 18.42 -13.86 -38.84
C LYS A 56 17.16 -14.41 -38.20
N GLU A 57 17.03 -15.73 -38.25
CA GLU A 57 15.97 -16.56 -37.71
C GLU A 57 15.80 -16.27 -36.21
N THR A 58 16.92 -16.24 -35.48
CA THR A 58 16.94 -15.99 -34.04
C THR A 58 16.89 -14.51 -33.65
N GLN A 59 16.99 -13.56 -34.59
CA GLN A 59 17.40 -12.19 -34.26
C GLN A 59 16.34 -11.39 -33.44
N GLY A 60 16.68 -11.18 -32.17
CA GLY A 60 15.89 -10.45 -31.18
C GLY A 60 14.93 -11.32 -30.37
N LEU A 61 15.01 -12.66 -30.50
CA LEU A 61 14.31 -13.60 -29.62
C LEU A 61 14.88 -13.56 -28.20
N SER A 62 14.01 -13.81 -27.22
CA SER A 62 14.35 -14.05 -25.82
C SER A 62 14.95 -15.44 -25.62
N ILE A 63 15.61 -15.66 -24.46
CA ILE A 63 16.05 -17.01 -24.05
C ILE A 63 14.88 -18.00 -23.93
N GLU A 64 13.68 -17.53 -23.59
CA GLU A 64 12.48 -18.37 -23.52
C GLU A 64 12.08 -18.90 -24.91
N GLU A 65 12.10 -18.05 -25.93
CA GLU A 65 11.80 -18.41 -27.32
C GLU A 65 12.89 -19.33 -27.89
N LEU A 66 14.17 -19.03 -27.66
CA LEU A 66 15.29 -19.87 -28.10
C LEU A 66 15.27 -21.28 -27.49
N ILE A 67 14.85 -21.43 -26.23
CA ILE A 67 14.68 -22.72 -25.56
C ILE A 67 13.43 -23.45 -26.08
N LYS A 68 12.36 -22.74 -26.45
CA LYS A 68 11.15 -23.35 -27.05
C LYS A 68 11.40 -23.84 -28.48
N GLU A 69 12.13 -23.08 -29.29
CA GLU A 69 12.47 -23.44 -30.67
C GLU A 69 13.42 -24.65 -30.72
N ASN A 70 14.41 -24.70 -29.82
CA ASN A 70 15.28 -25.86 -29.69
C ASN A 70 15.70 -26.12 -28.23
N PRO A 71 14.99 -27.01 -27.51
CA PRO A 71 15.30 -27.36 -26.12
C PRO A 71 16.72 -27.89 -25.89
N SER A 72 17.36 -28.51 -26.89
CA SER A 72 18.74 -29.02 -26.77
C SER A 72 19.78 -27.89 -26.60
N ASN A 73 19.45 -26.66 -27.01
CA ASN A 73 20.32 -25.51 -26.80
C ASN A 73 20.39 -25.06 -25.33
N LYS A 74 19.47 -25.52 -24.45
CA LYS A 74 19.32 -24.97 -23.09
C LYS A 74 20.62 -24.97 -22.28
N GLU A 75 21.34 -26.09 -22.22
CA GLU A 75 22.57 -26.17 -21.42
C GLU A 75 23.69 -25.31 -22.02
N ARG A 76 23.83 -25.26 -23.36
CA ARG A 76 24.77 -24.36 -24.08
C ARG A 76 24.48 -22.87 -23.79
N LEU A 77 23.21 -22.47 -23.80
CA LEU A 77 22.78 -21.11 -23.46
C LEU A 77 23.16 -20.76 -22.01
N LEU A 78 22.94 -21.68 -21.08
CA LEU A 78 23.34 -21.52 -19.68
C LEU A 78 24.85 -21.52 -19.47
N GLU A 79 25.62 -22.31 -20.23
CA GLU A 79 27.09 -22.30 -20.19
C GLU A 79 27.70 -21.02 -20.74
N ASN A 80 27.10 -20.43 -21.78
CA ASN A 80 27.49 -19.11 -22.27
C ASN A 80 27.20 -18.05 -21.20
N LEU A 81 25.97 -17.99 -20.68
CA LEU A 81 25.60 -17.06 -19.61
C LEU A 81 26.45 -17.23 -18.33
N SER A 82 26.79 -18.47 -17.94
CA SER A 82 27.69 -18.74 -16.81
C SER A 82 29.03 -18.03 -16.96
N ARG A 83 29.66 -18.17 -18.13
CA ARG A 83 30.95 -17.55 -18.46
C ARG A 83 30.87 -16.03 -18.52
N GLU A 84 29.74 -15.46 -18.95
CA GLU A 84 29.54 -14.01 -18.93
C GLU A 84 29.35 -13.48 -17.50
N ILE A 85 28.66 -14.21 -16.60
CA ILE A 85 28.59 -13.88 -15.16
C ILE A 85 29.99 -13.96 -14.51
N GLU A 86 30.76 -15.01 -14.82
CA GLU A 86 32.15 -15.15 -14.36
C GLU A 86 33.07 -14.04 -14.93
N ALA A 87 32.80 -13.53 -16.13
CA ALA A 87 33.52 -12.40 -16.71
C ALA A 87 33.14 -11.06 -16.07
N ILE A 88 31.85 -10.84 -15.79
CA ILE A 88 31.33 -9.70 -15.03
C ILE A 88 32.03 -9.62 -13.67
N MET A 89 32.13 -10.73 -12.94
CA MET A 89 32.70 -10.76 -11.59
C MET A 89 34.23 -10.62 -11.54
N LYS A 90 34.94 -10.52 -12.68
CA LYS A 90 36.35 -10.07 -12.72
C LYS A 90 36.50 -8.56 -12.51
N LYS A 91 35.40 -7.80 -12.62
CA LYS A 91 35.29 -6.37 -12.34
C LYS A 91 33.96 -6.14 -11.61
N PRO A 92 33.87 -6.39 -10.30
CA PRO A 92 32.57 -6.44 -9.59
C PRO A 92 31.73 -5.15 -9.68
N ASP A 93 32.35 -4.00 -9.96
CA ASP A 93 31.67 -2.74 -10.33
C ASP A 93 30.70 -2.90 -11.51
N LEU A 94 30.87 -3.91 -12.36
CA LEU A 94 29.93 -4.27 -13.42
C LEU A 94 28.56 -4.67 -12.90
N ILE A 95 28.45 -5.29 -11.72
CA ILE A 95 27.19 -5.96 -11.36
C ILE A 95 26.04 -4.98 -11.13
N GLY A 96 26.31 -3.72 -10.78
CA GLY A 96 25.28 -2.69 -10.54
C GLY A 96 24.64 -2.10 -11.81
N TYR A 97 25.03 -2.54 -13.01
CA TYR A 97 24.45 -2.06 -14.28
C TYR A 97 23.36 -2.98 -14.83
N ILE A 98 22.38 -2.38 -15.52
CA ILE A 98 21.16 -3.06 -15.98
C ILE A 98 21.39 -4.24 -16.94
N ILE A 99 22.46 -4.23 -17.76
CA ILE A 99 22.73 -5.33 -18.70
C ILE A 99 23.18 -6.61 -17.97
N PRO A 100 24.17 -6.56 -17.04
CA PRO A 100 24.42 -7.62 -16.07
C PRO A 100 23.18 -8.12 -15.32
N HIS A 101 22.23 -7.25 -14.92
CA HIS A 101 20.99 -7.70 -14.29
C HIS A 101 20.13 -8.58 -15.23
N HIS A 102 20.07 -8.30 -16.53
CA HIS A 102 19.39 -9.17 -17.49
C HIS A 102 20.10 -10.52 -17.61
N ILE A 103 21.41 -10.51 -17.86
CA ILE A 103 22.27 -11.71 -18.02
C ILE A 103 22.13 -12.66 -16.82
N ILE A 104 22.20 -12.13 -15.59
CA ILE A 104 22.09 -12.93 -14.36
C ILE A 104 20.65 -13.43 -14.17
N LEU A 105 19.63 -12.60 -14.39
CA LEU A 105 18.23 -13.01 -14.22
C LEU A 105 17.83 -14.10 -15.22
N ASP A 106 18.27 -14.00 -16.47
CA ASP A 106 18.02 -15.02 -17.50
C ASP A 106 18.72 -16.34 -17.18
N TYR A 107 19.95 -16.33 -16.64
CA TYR A 107 20.57 -17.54 -16.09
C TYR A 107 19.75 -18.12 -14.94
N PHE A 108 19.37 -17.28 -13.97
CA PHE A 108 18.66 -17.68 -12.76
C PHE A 108 17.26 -18.25 -13.03
N ASN A 109 16.58 -17.79 -14.08
CA ASN A 109 15.25 -18.29 -14.47
C ASN A 109 15.27 -19.71 -15.07
N TYR A 110 16.39 -20.12 -15.69
CA TYR A 110 16.47 -21.38 -16.44
C TYR A 110 17.44 -22.42 -15.86
N ALA A 111 18.39 -22.01 -15.03
CA ALA A 111 19.31 -22.90 -14.31
C ALA A 111 18.60 -23.73 -13.20
N ASN A 112 19.27 -24.79 -12.74
CA ASN A 112 18.82 -25.60 -11.58
C ASN A 112 19.37 -25.03 -10.25
N GLU A 113 18.82 -25.46 -9.11
CA GLU A 113 19.19 -24.91 -7.78
C GLU A 113 20.71 -24.95 -7.50
N ASN A 114 21.42 -25.99 -7.98
CA ASN A 114 22.86 -26.14 -7.77
C ASN A 114 23.65 -25.13 -8.59
N LYS A 115 23.34 -25.00 -9.89
CA LYS A 115 23.92 -23.99 -10.80
C LYS A 115 23.64 -22.56 -10.30
N ILE A 116 22.44 -22.31 -9.78
CA ILE A 116 22.11 -21.01 -9.16
C ILE A 116 22.96 -20.79 -7.89
N ARG A 117 22.99 -21.74 -6.95
CA ARG A 117 23.73 -21.62 -5.68
C ARG A 117 25.22 -21.35 -5.88
N GLU A 118 25.84 -21.95 -6.89
CA GLU A 118 27.22 -21.65 -7.29
C GLU A 118 27.41 -20.15 -7.61
N LYS A 119 26.51 -19.56 -8.42
CA LYS A 119 26.57 -18.14 -8.75
C LYS A 119 26.17 -17.24 -7.58
N VAL A 120 25.29 -17.68 -6.67
CA VAL A 120 25.00 -16.96 -5.42
C VAL A 120 26.24 -16.81 -4.55
N ALA A 121 27.07 -17.85 -4.45
CA ALA A 121 28.34 -17.79 -3.71
C ALA A 121 29.36 -16.83 -4.35
N LEU A 122 29.25 -16.56 -5.66
CA LEU A 122 30.10 -15.63 -6.40
C LEU A 122 29.60 -14.17 -6.34
N ILE A 123 28.28 -13.92 -6.38
CA ILE A 123 27.73 -12.55 -6.47
C ILE A 123 27.19 -11.99 -5.14
N GLY A 124 26.99 -12.85 -4.13
CA GLY A 124 26.26 -12.49 -2.91
C GLY A 124 26.87 -11.38 -2.07
N GLU A 125 28.20 -11.21 -2.06
CA GLU A 125 28.83 -10.11 -1.31
C GLU A 125 28.63 -8.72 -1.96
N HIS A 126 28.26 -8.69 -3.24
CA HIS A 126 27.97 -7.46 -4.00
C HIS A 126 26.47 -7.16 -4.11
N ILE A 127 25.61 -7.83 -3.33
CA ILE A 127 24.14 -7.68 -3.39
C ILE A 127 23.64 -6.24 -3.26
N HIS A 128 24.37 -5.40 -2.52
CA HIS A 128 24.04 -3.98 -2.32
C HIS A 128 24.17 -3.13 -3.59
N GLU A 129 24.98 -3.55 -4.57
CA GLU A 129 25.16 -2.84 -5.83
C GLU A 129 23.96 -3.00 -6.78
N PHE A 130 23.31 -4.17 -6.80
CA PHE A 130 22.28 -4.50 -7.80
C PHE A 130 20.84 -4.53 -7.29
N LEU A 131 20.60 -4.70 -5.98
CA LEU A 131 19.26 -4.90 -5.38
C LEU A 131 18.24 -3.76 -5.64
N HIS A 132 18.70 -2.59 -6.09
CA HIS A 132 17.91 -1.37 -6.18
C HIS A 132 17.08 -1.26 -7.48
N THR A 133 17.19 -2.25 -8.37
CA THR A 133 16.45 -2.31 -9.66
C THR A 133 15.40 -3.43 -9.69
N ARG A 134 14.48 -3.40 -10.66
CA ARG A 134 13.43 -4.43 -10.79
C ARG A 134 13.96 -5.82 -11.08
N GLU A 135 14.98 -5.92 -11.93
CA GLU A 135 15.64 -7.18 -12.28
C GLU A 135 16.64 -7.60 -11.18
N GLY A 136 17.42 -6.66 -10.66
CA GLY A 136 18.39 -6.92 -9.58
C GLY A 136 17.76 -7.29 -8.24
N SER A 137 16.61 -6.72 -7.87
CA SER A 137 15.85 -7.17 -6.67
C SER A 137 15.36 -8.61 -6.82
N ARG A 138 14.92 -9.04 -8.02
CA ARG A 138 14.53 -10.43 -8.28
C ARG A 138 15.72 -11.37 -8.12
N ILE A 139 16.87 -11.03 -8.69
CA ILE A 139 18.14 -11.77 -8.48
C ILE A 139 18.45 -11.84 -6.98
N ALA A 140 18.41 -10.71 -6.26
CA ALA A 140 18.71 -10.64 -4.83
C ALA A 140 17.76 -11.49 -3.97
N MET A 141 16.46 -11.49 -4.28
CA MET A 141 15.47 -12.39 -3.67
C MET A 141 15.79 -13.86 -3.95
N MET A 142 16.20 -14.22 -5.17
CA MET A 142 16.63 -15.57 -5.52
C MET A 142 17.95 -15.95 -4.83
N CYS A 143 18.90 -15.02 -4.68
CA CYS A 143 20.13 -15.23 -3.93
C CYS A 143 19.85 -15.57 -2.47
N PHE A 144 19.02 -14.80 -1.78
CA PHE A 144 18.56 -15.14 -0.43
C PHE A 144 17.89 -16.51 -0.36
N SER A 145 17.12 -16.87 -1.39
CA SER A 145 16.40 -18.14 -1.44
C SER A 145 17.36 -19.34 -1.62
N TYR A 146 18.15 -19.38 -2.69
CA TYR A 146 18.98 -20.55 -3.04
C TYR A 146 20.34 -20.61 -2.31
N GLY A 147 20.82 -19.49 -1.77
CA GLY A 147 22.06 -19.39 -1.00
C GLY A 147 22.02 -20.19 0.30
N THR A 148 23.18 -20.67 0.74
CA THR A 148 23.36 -21.38 2.01
C THR A 148 23.26 -20.42 3.20
N ALA A 149 23.22 -20.95 4.43
CA ALA A 149 23.30 -20.14 5.64
C ALA A 149 24.55 -19.24 5.70
N LYS A 150 25.68 -19.68 5.11
CA LYS A 150 26.90 -18.87 4.97
C LYS A 150 26.65 -17.68 4.04
N ASP A 151 26.09 -17.93 2.86
CA ASP A 151 25.90 -16.92 1.81
C ASP A 151 24.84 -15.90 2.26
N ARG A 152 23.74 -16.36 2.88
CA ARG A 152 22.74 -15.53 3.55
C ARG A 152 23.39 -14.57 4.56
N LYS A 153 24.31 -15.06 5.38
CA LYS A 153 25.05 -14.25 6.37
C LYS A 153 26.09 -13.29 5.75
N ILE A 154 26.58 -13.57 4.55
CA ILE A 154 27.42 -12.66 3.76
C ILE A 154 26.56 -11.54 3.16
N MET A 155 25.45 -11.87 2.50
CA MET A 155 24.49 -10.90 1.94
C MET A 155 23.96 -9.94 3.01
N LEU A 156 23.61 -10.44 4.21
CA LEU A 156 23.22 -9.60 5.35
C LEU A 156 24.31 -8.59 5.74
N LYS A 157 25.58 -9.02 5.85
CA LYS A 157 26.70 -8.12 6.16
C LYS A 157 26.88 -7.05 5.09
N ALA A 158 26.82 -7.44 3.82
CA ALA A 158 27.01 -6.54 2.68
C ALA A 158 25.96 -5.42 2.61
N MET A 159 24.72 -5.66 3.07
CA MET A 159 23.67 -4.66 3.12
C MET A 159 23.71 -3.74 4.36
N LYS A 160 24.42 -4.12 5.43
CA LYS A 160 24.35 -3.52 6.78
C LYS A 160 24.37 -1.99 6.80
N ASP A 161 25.30 -1.37 6.09
CA ASP A 161 25.49 0.09 6.16
C ASP A 161 24.59 0.87 5.19
N TYR A 162 23.81 0.14 4.37
CA TYR A 162 22.84 0.69 3.41
C TYR A 162 21.38 0.46 3.82
N ILE A 163 21.08 -0.26 4.91
CA ILE A 163 19.73 -0.74 5.28
C ILE A 163 18.64 0.33 5.21
N GLU A 164 18.89 1.55 5.69
CA GLU A 164 17.91 2.64 5.62
C GLU A 164 17.52 2.96 4.16
N LYS A 165 18.51 3.09 3.26
CA LYS A 165 18.31 3.30 1.82
C LYS A 165 17.51 2.14 1.22
N ILE A 166 17.89 0.91 1.54
CA ILE A 166 17.22 -0.32 1.05
C ILE A 166 15.75 -0.37 1.50
N CYS A 167 15.45 0.01 2.75
CA CYS A 167 14.08 0.08 3.25
C CYS A 167 13.21 1.08 2.48
N ILE A 168 13.77 2.22 2.06
CA ILE A 168 13.03 3.32 1.42
C ILE A 168 13.02 3.26 -0.13
N GLU A 169 13.48 2.15 -0.72
CA GLU A 169 13.52 1.93 -2.17
C GLU A 169 12.39 1.01 -2.69
N GLU A 170 11.88 1.30 -3.88
CA GLU A 170 10.79 0.54 -4.53
C GLU A 170 11.13 -0.95 -4.73
N TYR A 171 12.41 -1.26 -4.96
CA TYR A 171 12.89 -2.62 -5.22
C TYR A 171 13.70 -3.20 -4.06
N GLY A 172 14.48 -2.38 -3.35
CA GLY A 172 15.30 -2.81 -2.21
C GLY A 172 14.47 -3.41 -1.06
N HIS A 173 13.31 -2.82 -0.74
CA HIS A 173 12.49 -3.30 0.38
C HIS A 173 12.00 -4.75 0.17
N LEU A 174 11.72 -5.16 -1.07
CA LEU A 174 11.29 -6.52 -1.44
C LEU A 174 12.34 -7.59 -1.10
N VAL A 175 13.62 -7.23 -1.20
CA VAL A 175 14.75 -8.10 -0.85
C VAL A 175 14.80 -8.35 0.66
N LEU A 176 14.52 -7.33 1.47
CA LEU A 176 14.41 -7.48 2.92
C LEU A 176 13.23 -8.41 3.29
N LEU A 177 12.07 -8.27 2.62
CA LEU A 177 10.92 -9.15 2.87
C LEU A 177 11.27 -10.63 2.62
N ARG A 178 11.98 -10.93 1.52
CA ARG A 178 12.46 -12.29 1.23
C ARG A 178 13.58 -12.74 2.17
N ALA A 179 14.44 -11.84 2.66
CA ALA A 179 15.43 -12.19 3.68
C ALA A 179 14.74 -12.63 4.99
N PHE A 180 13.69 -11.93 5.42
CA PHE A 180 12.87 -12.31 6.58
C PHE A 180 12.16 -13.67 6.37
N ASP A 181 11.71 -13.97 5.15
CA ASP A 181 11.10 -15.28 4.84
C ASP A 181 12.05 -16.47 5.07
N VAL A 182 13.33 -16.36 4.70
CA VAL A 182 14.21 -17.54 4.50
C VAL A 182 15.48 -17.61 5.36
N VAL A 183 15.82 -16.57 6.14
CA VAL A 183 17.05 -16.60 6.96
C VAL A 183 16.75 -17.14 8.36
N ASP A 184 17.14 -18.40 8.62
CA ASP A 184 17.03 -19.06 9.94
C ASP A 184 17.94 -18.44 11.02
N ASP A 185 18.99 -17.71 10.63
CA ASP A 185 19.87 -16.96 11.54
C ASP A 185 19.24 -15.60 11.86
N THR A 186 18.13 -15.62 12.60
CA THR A 186 17.35 -14.44 13.02
C THR A 186 18.16 -13.50 13.91
N VAL A 187 19.17 -13.99 14.61
CA VAL A 187 20.17 -13.18 15.34
C VAL A 187 21.04 -12.37 14.37
N ALA A 188 21.50 -12.96 13.26
CA ALA A 188 22.20 -12.21 12.22
C ALA A 188 21.27 -11.22 11.49
N VAL A 189 20.01 -11.58 11.23
CA VAL A 189 19.01 -10.62 10.70
C VAL A 189 18.84 -9.45 11.65
N SER A 190 18.72 -9.72 12.96
CA SER A 190 18.58 -8.68 13.98
C SER A 190 19.78 -7.74 13.98
N LYS A 191 20.99 -8.30 13.97
CA LYS A 191 22.25 -7.54 13.98
C LYS A 191 22.52 -6.72 12.72
N TYR A 192 22.24 -7.29 11.55
CA TYR A 192 22.61 -6.68 10.27
C TYR A 192 21.49 -5.87 9.62
N ILE A 193 20.22 -6.07 10.02
CA ILE A 193 19.07 -5.31 9.54
C ILE A 193 18.43 -4.50 10.68
N ILE A 194 17.88 -5.16 11.71
CA ILE A 194 17.05 -4.48 12.73
C ILE A 194 17.85 -3.41 13.51
N GLU A 195 19.03 -3.72 14.04
CA GLU A 195 19.95 -2.75 14.70
C GLU A 195 20.29 -1.54 13.80
N GLN A 196 20.17 -1.67 12.48
CA GLN A 196 20.47 -0.61 11.52
C GLN A 196 19.24 0.23 11.18
N MET A 197 18.03 -0.36 11.28
CA MET A 197 16.74 0.33 11.18
C MET A 197 16.40 1.13 12.44
N THR A 198 16.72 0.60 13.62
CA THR A 198 16.35 1.19 14.94
C THR A 198 17.31 2.26 15.44
N LYS A 199 18.40 2.52 14.71
CA LYS A 199 19.31 3.65 14.97
C LYS A 199 18.56 4.98 14.97
N LEU A 200 19.02 5.90 15.83
CA LEU A 200 18.48 7.24 16.01
C LEU A 200 18.24 7.95 14.66
N ASN A 201 17.10 8.64 14.55
CA ASN A 201 16.57 9.33 13.37
C ASN A 201 16.20 8.44 12.16
N LYS A 202 16.75 7.22 12.01
CA LYS A 202 16.45 6.33 10.87
C LYS A 202 15.06 5.71 10.94
N LEU A 203 14.65 5.26 12.12
CA LEU A 203 13.38 4.55 12.31
C LEU A 203 12.16 5.39 11.89
N GLY A 204 12.14 6.68 12.23
CA GLY A 204 11.07 7.60 11.83
C GLY A 204 11.01 7.82 10.32
N ASN A 205 12.16 7.98 9.65
CA ASN A 205 12.26 8.09 8.19
C ASN A 205 11.70 6.83 7.50
N ILE A 206 12.07 5.64 7.99
CA ILE A 206 11.56 4.36 7.50
C ILE A 206 10.03 4.28 7.69
N ILE A 207 9.51 4.57 8.88
CA ILE A 207 8.07 4.50 9.21
C ILE A 207 7.22 5.49 8.37
N GLN A 208 7.75 6.66 8.03
CA GLN A 208 7.04 7.67 7.23
C GLN A 208 7.15 7.44 5.70
N ASN A 209 8.01 6.53 5.25
CA ASN A 209 8.25 6.30 3.82
C ASN A 209 7.31 5.25 3.19
N LYS A 210 6.88 5.48 1.94
CA LYS A 210 6.00 4.60 1.12
C LYS A 210 6.46 3.13 1.04
N TRP A 211 7.76 2.89 1.11
CA TRP A 211 8.36 1.55 1.06
C TRP A 211 8.86 1.13 2.44
N GLY A 212 9.44 2.04 3.21
CA GLY A 212 9.95 1.76 4.55
C GLY A 212 8.91 1.22 5.53
N HIS A 213 7.70 1.79 5.55
CA HIS A 213 6.62 1.29 6.42
C HIS A 213 6.23 -0.16 6.08
N ARG A 214 6.41 -0.61 4.83
CA ARG A 214 6.15 -1.99 4.41
C ARG A 214 7.15 -2.96 5.02
N VAL A 215 8.38 -2.55 5.27
CA VAL A 215 9.38 -3.37 5.96
C VAL A 215 8.97 -3.58 7.42
N ILE A 216 8.53 -2.52 8.10
CA ILE A 216 8.04 -2.56 9.49
C ILE A 216 6.77 -3.42 9.58
N LEU A 217 5.80 -3.20 8.69
CA LEU A 217 4.56 -3.98 8.65
C LEU A 217 4.80 -5.44 8.27
N TYR A 218 5.88 -5.81 7.57
CA TYR A 218 6.19 -7.23 7.35
C TYR A 218 6.75 -7.93 8.60
N LEU A 219 7.39 -7.18 9.50
CA LEU A 219 7.89 -7.70 10.78
C LEU A 219 6.76 -7.83 11.82
N LEU A 220 5.75 -6.94 11.78
CA LEU A 220 4.60 -6.95 12.69
C LEU A 220 3.41 -7.79 12.18
N ALA A 221 3.11 -7.70 10.88
CA ALA A 221 1.87 -8.14 10.25
C ALA A 221 2.11 -9.19 9.13
N HIS A 222 3.37 -9.45 8.78
CA HIS A 222 3.78 -10.40 7.74
C HIS A 222 3.00 -10.23 6.41
N ARG A 223 2.63 -11.32 5.73
CA ARG A 223 2.09 -11.36 4.35
C ARG A 223 0.61 -10.97 4.22
N THR A 224 0.17 -9.93 4.94
CA THR A 224 -1.25 -9.53 4.95
C THR A 224 -1.71 -8.74 3.72
N LYS A 225 -2.91 -9.06 3.23
CA LYS A 225 -3.60 -8.34 2.15
C LYS A 225 -4.06 -6.93 2.55
N LEU A 226 -3.96 -6.57 3.83
CA LEU A 226 -4.21 -5.20 4.32
C LEU A 226 -3.16 -4.19 3.81
N TYR A 227 -1.92 -4.65 3.60
CA TYR A 227 -0.79 -3.77 3.26
C TYR A 227 -0.09 -4.17 1.96
N PHE A 228 0.00 -5.47 1.65
CA PHE A 228 0.74 -5.98 0.50
C PHE A 228 -0.18 -6.23 -0.69
N SER A 229 0.24 -5.79 -1.88
CA SER A 229 -0.55 -5.99 -3.10
C SER A 229 -0.53 -7.45 -3.52
N ASN A 230 -1.53 -7.88 -4.30
CA ASN A 230 -1.55 -9.22 -4.88
C ASN A 230 -0.31 -9.51 -5.76
N GLU A 231 0.32 -8.49 -6.37
CA GLU A 231 1.59 -8.65 -7.09
C GLU A 231 2.76 -8.93 -6.13
N THR A 232 2.89 -8.15 -5.03
CA THR A 232 3.92 -8.37 -4.01
C THR A 232 3.77 -9.75 -3.36
N LEU A 233 2.55 -10.15 -3.03
CA LEU A 233 2.28 -11.46 -2.43
C LEU A 233 2.57 -12.61 -3.41
N ARG A 234 2.22 -12.49 -4.70
CA ARG A 234 2.61 -13.46 -5.73
C ARG A 234 4.13 -13.57 -5.91
N LEU A 235 4.85 -12.45 -5.89
CA LEU A 235 6.32 -12.42 -5.97
C LEU A 235 6.97 -13.09 -4.75
N LEU A 236 6.42 -12.88 -3.55
CA LEU A 236 6.88 -13.55 -2.33
C LEU A 236 6.57 -15.05 -2.34
N ALA A 237 5.39 -15.46 -2.81
CA ALA A 237 4.98 -16.87 -2.91
C ALA A 237 5.86 -17.72 -3.85
N GLN A 238 6.54 -17.12 -4.84
CA GLN A 238 7.50 -17.83 -5.71
C GLN A 238 8.66 -18.49 -4.94
N GLY A 239 8.93 -18.08 -3.70
CA GLY A 239 9.94 -18.68 -2.83
C GLY A 239 9.41 -19.68 -1.81
N ASP A 240 8.12 -20.01 -1.81
CA ASP A 240 7.51 -20.68 -0.65
C ASP A 240 7.92 -22.14 -0.46
N ASP A 241 8.20 -22.83 -1.56
CA ASP A 241 8.80 -24.17 -1.52
C ASP A 241 10.19 -24.17 -0.86
N ILE A 242 10.92 -23.05 -0.94
CA ILE A 242 12.21 -22.85 -0.28
C ILE A 242 11.99 -22.37 1.17
N ARG A 243 10.96 -21.54 1.41
CA ARG A 243 10.54 -21.04 2.74
C ARG A 243 10.09 -22.16 3.67
N THR A 244 9.53 -23.25 3.15
CA THR A 244 9.16 -24.46 3.93
C THR A 244 10.30 -25.47 4.05
N ARG A 245 11.27 -25.46 3.12
CA ARG A 245 12.51 -26.27 3.18
C ARG A 245 13.62 -25.67 4.08
N THR A 246 13.38 -24.55 4.75
CA THR A 246 14.30 -23.96 5.76
C THR A 246 14.41 -24.81 7.03
N ARG A 247 15.39 -24.53 7.89
CA ARG A 247 15.57 -25.29 9.14
C ARG A 247 14.50 -24.96 10.19
N HIS A 248 14.14 -23.69 10.35
CA HIS A 248 13.10 -23.29 11.31
C HIS A 248 11.74 -23.31 10.62
N ASP A 249 10.68 -23.52 11.40
CA ASP A 249 9.32 -23.28 10.92
C ASP A 249 9.13 -21.78 10.61
N PRO A 250 8.41 -21.39 9.54
CA PRO A 250 8.22 -19.99 9.21
C PRO A 250 7.55 -19.14 10.30
N ALA A 251 6.67 -19.71 11.13
CA ALA A 251 6.04 -19.00 12.25
C ALA A 251 7.06 -18.65 13.33
N VAL A 252 8.02 -19.54 13.58
CA VAL A 252 9.12 -19.29 14.53
C VAL A 252 9.98 -18.11 14.06
N ARG A 253 10.35 -18.06 12.78
CA ARG A 253 11.08 -16.89 12.22
C ARG A 253 10.28 -15.60 12.34
N VAL A 254 8.98 -15.60 12.00
CA VAL A 254 8.13 -14.41 12.11
C VAL A 254 8.07 -13.91 13.55
N ASN A 255 7.88 -14.81 14.52
CA ASN A 255 7.81 -14.46 15.94
C ASN A 255 9.15 -13.96 16.49
N GLU A 256 10.27 -14.61 16.16
CA GLU A 256 11.62 -14.17 16.54
C GLU A 256 11.95 -12.77 16.00
N LEU A 257 11.61 -12.50 14.73
CA LEU A 257 11.87 -11.21 14.08
C LEU A 257 10.94 -10.10 14.58
N CYS A 258 9.66 -10.39 14.85
CA CYS A 258 8.75 -9.47 15.52
C CYS A 258 9.29 -9.10 16.91
N LYS A 259 9.68 -10.11 17.71
CA LYS A 259 10.26 -9.92 19.04
C LYS A 259 11.52 -9.06 19.04
N ALA A 260 12.36 -9.19 18.01
CA ALA A 260 13.59 -8.40 17.88
C ALA A 260 13.34 -6.91 17.54
N ILE A 261 12.32 -6.57 16.75
CA ILE A 261 12.00 -5.16 16.39
C ILE A 261 11.09 -4.47 17.43
N SER A 262 10.25 -5.23 18.14
CA SER A 262 9.15 -4.69 18.95
C SER A 262 9.53 -3.68 20.03
N PRO A 263 10.60 -3.88 20.84
CA PRO A 263 10.95 -2.93 21.90
C PRO A 263 11.24 -1.52 21.38
N ALA A 264 11.94 -1.40 20.25
CA ALA A 264 12.28 -0.11 19.63
C ALA A 264 11.06 0.55 18.96
N LEU A 265 10.09 -0.23 18.49
CA LEU A 265 8.83 0.30 17.95
C LEU A 265 7.90 0.80 19.05
N ILE A 266 7.82 0.09 20.18
CA ILE A 266 7.04 0.51 21.34
C ILE A 266 7.62 1.82 21.91
N ASP A 267 8.93 1.90 22.14
CA ASP A 267 9.60 3.15 22.56
C ASP A 267 9.36 4.30 21.56
N TYR A 268 9.51 4.06 20.25
CA TYR A 268 9.23 5.07 19.24
C TYR A 268 7.77 5.54 19.31
N ALA A 269 6.80 4.62 19.45
CA ALA A 269 5.38 4.94 19.51
C ALA A 269 4.95 5.65 20.80
N GLN A 270 5.59 5.35 21.94
CA GLN A 270 5.39 6.09 23.20
C GLN A 270 5.80 7.56 23.02
N ASN A 271 6.97 7.80 22.42
CA ASN A 271 7.55 9.13 22.27
C ASN A 271 6.96 9.94 21.09
N ASN A 272 6.36 9.29 20.08
CA ASN A 272 5.95 9.94 18.82
C ASN A 272 4.44 9.79 18.49
N THR A 273 3.59 9.40 19.45
CA THR A 273 2.18 9.00 19.21
C THR A 273 1.40 10.00 18.35
N SER A 274 1.55 11.31 18.62
CA SER A 274 0.87 12.38 17.86
C SER A 274 1.36 12.45 16.41
N THR A 275 2.67 12.50 16.20
CA THR A 275 3.29 12.55 14.86
C THR A 275 2.99 11.31 14.03
N MET A 276 2.81 10.16 14.65
CA MET A 276 2.42 8.93 13.94
C MET A 276 1.01 9.01 13.35
N PHE A 277 0.11 9.83 13.91
CA PHE A 277 -1.21 10.11 13.33
C PHE A 277 -1.20 11.13 12.18
N SER A 278 -0.15 11.94 12.05
CA SER A 278 -0.04 12.93 10.97
C SER A 278 0.07 12.31 9.56
N PHE A 279 0.43 11.03 9.43
CA PHE A 279 0.53 10.34 8.15
C PHE A 279 -0.12 8.95 8.17
N THR A 280 -0.68 8.54 7.03
CA THR A 280 -1.37 7.24 6.88
C THR A 280 -0.44 6.04 7.15
N TYR A 281 0.81 6.09 6.68
CA TYR A 281 1.77 5.01 6.82
C TYR A 281 2.17 4.77 8.29
N SER A 282 2.45 5.85 9.02
CA SER A 282 2.75 5.78 10.44
C SER A 282 1.52 5.44 11.29
N THR A 283 0.31 5.82 10.85
CA THR A 283 -0.96 5.41 11.50
C THR A 283 -1.18 3.90 11.38
N GLN A 284 -0.84 3.30 10.23
CA GLN A 284 -0.88 1.85 10.04
C GLN A 284 0.14 1.15 10.94
N VAL A 285 1.38 1.63 10.97
CA VAL A 285 2.42 1.09 11.87
C VAL A 285 2.01 1.20 13.35
N LEU A 286 1.44 2.32 13.80
CA LEU A 286 0.96 2.49 15.17
C LEU A 286 -0.13 1.48 15.56
N CYS A 287 -1.02 1.15 14.63
CA CYS A 287 -2.04 0.11 14.81
C CYS A 287 -1.41 -1.26 15.07
N GLU A 288 -0.49 -1.69 14.20
CA GLU A 288 0.14 -3.02 14.33
C GLU A 288 1.14 -3.11 15.48
N ILE A 289 1.70 -1.99 15.96
CA ILE A 289 2.50 -1.98 17.21
C ILE A 289 1.62 -2.35 18.40
N LEU A 290 0.42 -1.78 18.49
CA LEU A 290 -0.50 -2.10 19.57
C LEU A 290 -1.01 -3.54 19.45
N LEU A 291 -1.46 -3.96 18.26
CA LEU A 291 -2.01 -5.30 18.05
C LEU A 291 -0.96 -6.42 18.09
N HIS A 292 0.20 -6.25 17.45
CA HIS A 292 1.07 -7.39 17.09
C HIS A 292 2.54 -7.29 17.54
N ALA A 293 3.01 -6.15 18.07
CA ALA A 293 4.35 -6.10 18.67
C ALA A 293 4.42 -6.92 19.97
N ASP A 294 5.52 -7.65 20.17
CA ASP A 294 5.83 -8.37 21.41
C ASP A 294 6.15 -7.37 22.54
N GLY A 295 5.37 -7.41 23.60
CA GLY A 295 5.48 -6.49 24.74
C GLY A 295 4.26 -6.57 25.66
N THR A 296 4.44 -6.22 26.93
CA THR A 296 3.36 -6.26 27.94
C THR A 296 2.34 -5.14 27.72
N LEU A 297 1.16 -5.28 28.34
CA LEU A 297 0.17 -4.22 28.34
C LEU A 297 0.69 -2.95 29.02
N ASP A 298 1.48 -3.04 30.09
CA ASP A 298 2.12 -1.88 30.73
C ASP A 298 3.08 -1.14 29.79
N GLN A 299 3.76 -1.85 28.89
CA GLN A 299 4.61 -1.22 27.86
C GLN A 299 3.78 -0.54 26.76
N LYS A 300 2.58 -1.04 26.45
CA LYS A 300 1.67 -0.45 25.45
C LYS A 300 0.78 0.66 26.02
N LYS A 301 0.49 0.64 27.33
CA LYS A 301 -0.45 1.56 28.01
C LYS A 301 -0.13 3.05 27.81
N PRO A 302 1.13 3.54 27.90
CA PRO A 302 1.43 4.97 27.67
C PRO A 302 1.06 5.43 26.26
N ILE A 303 1.14 4.54 25.27
CA ILE A 303 0.70 4.81 23.90
C ILE A 303 -0.83 4.99 23.89
N LEU A 304 -1.58 4.07 24.50
CA LEU A 304 -3.05 4.13 24.60
C LEU A 304 -3.52 5.40 25.32
N GLU A 305 -2.88 5.76 26.43
CA GLU A 305 -3.14 7.01 27.16
C GLU A 305 -2.83 8.25 26.29
N ASN A 306 -1.77 8.23 25.48
CA ASN A 306 -1.46 9.32 24.57
C ASN A 306 -2.47 9.44 23.42
N ILE A 307 -2.99 8.31 22.91
CA ILE A 307 -4.10 8.33 21.94
C ILE A 307 -5.36 8.94 22.58
N ALA A 308 -5.70 8.55 23.82
CA ALA A 308 -6.84 9.09 24.53
C ALA A 308 -6.72 10.61 24.78
N LYS A 309 -5.54 11.10 25.22
CA LYS A 309 -5.23 12.53 25.35
C LYS A 309 -5.41 13.30 24.03
N LEU A 310 -5.10 12.69 22.88
CA LEU A 310 -5.30 13.28 21.54
C LEU A 310 -6.76 13.25 21.07
N ALA A 311 -7.59 12.35 21.62
CA ALA A 311 -9.05 12.33 21.43
C ALA A 311 -9.77 13.36 22.31
N ASN A 312 -9.21 13.74 23.45
CA ASN A 312 -9.74 14.79 24.32
C ASN A 312 -9.40 16.20 23.79
N LYS A 313 -10.12 16.60 22.74
CA LYS A 313 -10.20 17.96 22.22
C LYS A 313 -11.68 18.34 22.12
N ASP A 314 -12.03 19.61 22.34
CA ASP A 314 -13.40 20.08 22.08
C ASP A 314 -13.72 19.94 20.58
N PRO A 315 -14.70 19.09 20.18
CA PRO A 315 -15.02 18.88 18.78
C PRO A 315 -15.77 20.08 18.15
N ASN A 316 -16.19 21.05 18.95
CA ASN A 316 -16.84 22.27 18.46
C ASN A 316 -15.81 23.30 17.96
N ASN A 317 -14.61 23.36 18.57
CA ASN A 317 -13.54 24.29 18.19
C ASN A 317 -13.19 24.16 16.70
N LEU A 318 -13.48 25.23 15.94
CA LEU A 318 -13.32 25.29 14.49
C LEU A 318 -11.85 25.33 14.04
N GLU A 319 -10.93 25.77 14.89
CA GLU A 319 -9.52 25.93 14.55
C GLU A 319 -8.73 24.61 14.54
N VAL A 320 -9.28 23.53 15.13
CA VAL A 320 -8.55 22.28 15.40
C VAL A 320 -9.22 21.05 14.75
N LYS A 321 -10.22 21.23 13.88
CA LYS A 321 -11.04 20.11 13.37
C LYS A 321 -10.28 19.11 12.50
N ASP A 322 -9.35 19.58 11.67
CA ASP A 322 -8.56 18.70 10.79
C ASP A 322 -7.56 17.83 11.59
N ASP A 323 -7.05 18.36 12.72
CA ASP A 323 -6.13 17.69 13.64
C ASP A 323 -6.82 16.82 14.72
N HIS A 324 -8.12 16.57 14.59
CA HIS A 324 -8.90 15.86 15.61
C HIS A 324 -9.14 14.40 15.23
N ILE A 325 -8.46 13.49 15.93
CA ILE A 325 -8.38 12.06 15.56
C ILE A 325 -9.72 11.30 15.58
N MET A 326 -10.72 11.80 16.32
CA MET A 326 -12.08 11.25 16.32
C MET A 326 -12.84 11.60 15.03
N LEU A 327 -12.58 12.76 14.44
CA LEU A 327 -13.34 13.31 13.31
C LEU A 327 -12.69 13.00 11.95
N SER A 328 -11.36 12.91 11.91
CA SER A 328 -10.55 12.67 10.70
C SER A 328 -10.63 11.21 10.20
N TYR A 329 -9.68 10.76 9.36
CA TYR A 329 -9.63 9.38 8.87
C TYR A 329 -9.24 8.33 9.95
N ILE A 330 -8.78 8.80 11.12
CA ILE A 330 -8.13 7.99 12.16
C ILE A 330 -9.13 7.20 13.02
N ASN A 331 -10.41 7.60 13.07
CA ASN A 331 -11.48 6.85 13.76
C ASN A 331 -11.60 5.39 13.34
N ARG A 332 -11.19 5.02 12.13
CA ARG A 332 -11.10 3.60 11.71
C ARG A 332 -10.06 2.84 12.52
N THR A 333 -8.90 3.43 12.76
CA THR A 333 -7.85 2.89 13.65
C THR A 333 -8.34 2.86 15.09
N LEU A 334 -9.00 3.92 15.57
CA LEU A 334 -9.58 3.94 16.93
C LEU A 334 -10.61 2.83 17.13
N LYS A 335 -11.50 2.58 16.16
CA LYS A 335 -12.42 1.43 16.19
C LYS A 335 -11.68 0.09 16.27
N THR A 336 -10.66 -0.12 15.44
CA THR A 336 -9.84 -1.34 15.45
C THR A 336 -9.16 -1.55 16.82
N LEU A 337 -8.64 -0.49 17.43
CA LEU A 337 -7.98 -0.54 18.74
C LEU A 337 -8.96 -0.77 19.89
N VAL A 338 -10.14 -0.15 19.87
CA VAL A 338 -11.22 -0.40 20.85
C VAL A 338 -11.66 -1.86 20.80
N HIS A 339 -11.83 -2.41 19.60
CA HIS A 339 -12.14 -3.83 19.42
C HIS A 339 -10.97 -4.78 19.67
N GLY A 340 -9.74 -4.29 19.77
CA GLY A 340 -8.53 -5.11 19.85
C GLY A 340 -8.28 -6.00 18.61
N ARG A 341 -8.94 -5.72 17.48
CA ARG A 341 -8.89 -6.55 16.25
C ARG A 341 -9.51 -5.84 15.05
N TYR A 342 -9.28 -6.40 13.87
CA TYR A 342 -9.85 -5.90 12.62
C TYR A 342 -11.37 -6.13 12.52
N TRP A 343 -12.10 -5.13 12.00
CA TRP A 343 -13.54 -5.23 11.79
C TRP A 343 -13.90 -6.21 10.67
N LYS A 344 -14.65 -7.27 11.03
CA LYS A 344 -15.29 -8.16 10.08
C LYS A 344 -16.60 -7.54 9.59
N GLN A 345 -16.78 -7.42 8.27
CA GLN A 345 -18.13 -7.33 7.73
C GLN A 345 -18.86 -8.67 8.01
N PRO A 346 -20.10 -8.66 8.54
CA PRO A 346 -20.92 -9.85 8.60
C PRO A 346 -21.06 -10.45 7.21
N ARG A 347 -20.66 -11.70 7.03
CA ARG A 347 -20.74 -12.38 5.73
C ARG A 347 -22.22 -12.61 5.39
N LEU A 348 -22.78 -11.73 4.56
CA LEU A 348 -23.99 -12.03 3.81
C LEU A 348 -23.79 -13.37 3.08
N GLN A 349 -24.64 -14.36 3.38
CA GLN A 349 -24.72 -15.58 2.59
C GLN A 349 -25.32 -15.23 1.21
N LYS A 350 -24.45 -14.82 0.29
CA LYS A 350 -24.74 -14.78 -1.14
C LYS A 350 -23.84 -15.77 -1.84
N ASN A 351 -24.44 -16.57 -2.70
CA ASN A 351 -23.74 -17.50 -3.57
C ASN A 351 -22.92 -16.71 -4.59
N LEU A 352 -21.66 -16.43 -4.29
CA LEU A 352 -20.71 -16.03 -5.33
C LEU A 352 -20.39 -17.27 -6.15
N GLN A 353 -20.58 -17.16 -7.47
CA GLN A 353 -20.02 -18.12 -8.41
C GLN A 353 -18.50 -18.13 -8.26
N LYS A 354 -17.87 -19.28 -8.49
CA LYS A 354 -16.42 -19.36 -8.58
C LYS A 354 -15.98 -18.70 -9.89
N ASP A 355 -15.40 -17.51 -9.80
CA ASP A 355 -14.48 -17.07 -10.84
C ASP A 355 -13.23 -17.97 -10.75
N GLU A 356 -13.15 -18.95 -11.66
CA GLU A 356 -12.00 -19.82 -11.77
C GLU A 356 -10.85 -19.08 -12.45
N ASP A 357 -9.95 -18.48 -11.66
CA ASP A 357 -8.60 -18.20 -12.16
C ASP A 357 -7.51 -18.31 -11.08
N ILE A 358 -6.37 -18.86 -11.50
CA ILE A 358 -5.14 -19.11 -10.73
C ILE A 358 -5.33 -20.04 -9.50
N SER A 359 -5.43 -21.32 -9.85
CA SER A 359 -4.74 -22.45 -9.20
C SER A 359 -4.50 -22.40 -7.68
N SER A 360 -5.31 -23.20 -7.00
CA SER A 360 -5.12 -23.71 -5.65
C SER A 360 -3.73 -24.32 -5.38
N LYS A 361 -2.82 -23.53 -4.82
CA LYS A 361 -2.19 -23.94 -3.56
C LYS A 361 -2.87 -23.17 -2.43
N LYS A 362 -3.15 -23.84 -1.30
CA LYS A 362 -3.47 -23.10 -0.07
C LYS A 362 -2.23 -22.31 0.31
N ASP A 363 -2.40 -21.04 0.65
CA ASP A 363 -1.33 -20.22 1.19
C ASP A 363 -1.16 -20.60 2.67
N GLU A 364 -0.48 -21.73 2.91
CA GLU A 364 -0.13 -22.26 4.23
C GLU A 364 1.07 -21.48 4.83
N SER A 365 1.09 -20.17 4.62
CA SER A 365 1.88 -19.25 5.43
C SER A 365 1.28 -19.14 6.84
N PRO A 366 2.10 -18.81 7.84
CA PRO A 366 1.59 -18.36 9.14
C PRO A 366 0.91 -17.00 8.94
N GLN A 367 -0.36 -17.05 8.55
CA GLN A 367 -1.26 -15.90 8.62
C GLN A 367 -1.38 -15.53 10.10
N ILE A 368 -0.94 -14.34 10.49
CA ILE A 368 -1.28 -13.79 11.79
C ILE A 368 -2.81 -13.77 11.91
N ASN A 369 -3.33 -14.23 13.04
CA ASN A 369 -4.75 -14.47 13.20
C ASN A 369 -5.50 -13.15 13.40
N TYR A 370 -5.81 -12.45 12.30
CA TYR A 370 -6.56 -11.18 12.29
C TYR A 370 -7.97 -11.26 12.89
N ASP A 371 -8.44 -12.47 13.19
CA ASP A 371 -9.71 -12.75 13.85
C ASP A 371 -9.60 -12.77 15.40
N GLU A 372 -8.38 -12.90 15.94
CA GLU A 372 -8.07 -12.95 17.37
C GLU A 372 -8.25 -11.58 18.03
N LYS A 373 -8.84 -11.52 19.23
CA LYS A 373 -8.93 -10.26 19.99
C LYS A 373 -7.66 -10.10 20.83
N VAL A 374 -6.92 -9.03 20.59
CA VAL A 374 -5.85 -8.55 21.47
C VAL A 374 -6.51 -7.75 22.59
N GLU A 375 -6.36 -8.18 23.84
CA GLU A 375 -6.98 -7.52 24.99
C GLU A 375 -6.20 -6.27 25.40
N LEU A 376 -6.44 -5.16 24.68
CA LEU A 376 -5.74 -3.88 24.88
C LEU A 376 -6.25 -3.05 26.06
N HIS A 377 -7.43 -3.34 26.61
CA HIS A 377 -8.14 -2.51 27.61
C HIS A 377 -8.24 -1.02 27.21
N PHE A 378 -8.30 -0.73 25.91
CA PHE A 378 -8.33 0.64 25.40
C PHE A 378 -9.73 1.27 25.49
N ALA A 379 -10.79 0.48 25.54
CA ALA A 379 -12.17 0.99 25.57
C ALA A 379 -12.42 1.92 26.79
N PRO A 380 -12.10 1.54 28.04
CA PRO A 380 -12.23 2.44 29.19
C PRO A 380 -11.34 3.68 29.07
N ILE A 381 -10.07 3.50 28.70
CA ILE A 381 -9.07 4.58 28.59
C ILE A 381 -9.53 5.66 27.58
N LEU A 382 -10.13 5.24 26.46
CA LEU A 382 -10.70 6.16 25.49
C LEU A 382 -11.99 6.80 26.02
N PHE A 383 -12.93 6.00 26.55
CA PHE A 383 -14.22 6.48 27.04
C PHE A 383 -14.09 7.56 28.11
N ASP A 384 -13.26 7.33 29.13
CA ASP A 384 -13.01 8.30 30.21
C ASP A 384 -12.50 9.64 29.70
N SER A 385 -11.74 9.62 28.60
CA SER A 385 -11.15 10.79 27.94
C SER A 385 -12.11 11.51 26.98
N ILE A 386 -13.26 10.91 26.63
CA ILE A 386 -14.23 11.49 25.69
C ILE A 386 -15.66 11.61 26.23
N LYS A 387 -15.92 11.20 27.48
CA LYS A 387 -17.26 11.06 28.07
C LYS A 387 -18.19 12.27 27.92
N GLU A 388 -17.65 13.49 28.03
CA GLU A 388 -18.40 14.74 27.85
C GLU A 388 -18.91 14.96 26.41
N TYR A 389 -18.27 14.31 25.44
CA TYR A 389 -18.51 14.46 24.00
C TYR A 389 -19.14 13.22 23.35
N VAL A 390 -19.45 12.15 24.10
CA VAL A 390 -20.01 10.89 23.56
C VAL A 390 -21.23 11.11 22.68
N LEU A 391 -22.17 11.97 23.11
CA LEU A 391 -23.37 12.30 22.33
C LEU A 391 -23.05 13.05 21.02
N PHE A 392 -22.05 13.93 21.02
CA PHE A 392 -21.59 14.59 19.79
C PHE A 392 -21.05 13.56 18.80
N TYR A 393 -20.15 12.68 19.26
CA TYR A 393 -19.55 11.67 18.39
C TYR A 393 -20.57 10.64 17.91
N ALA A 394 -21.54 10.25 18.75
CA ALA A 394 -22.65 9.36 18.37
C ALA A 394 -23.51 9.92 17.23
N CYS A 395 -23.64 11.25 17.14
CA CYS A 395 -24.34 11.94 16.06
C CYS A 395 -23.44 12.26 14.85
N HIS A 396 -22.11 12.08 14.95
CA HIS A 396 -21.16 12.41 13.88
C HIS A 396 -21.03 11.28 12.85
N LEU A 397 -20.97 11.63 11.55
CA LEU A 397 -20.96 10.67 10.44
C LEU A 397 -19.85 9.61 10.53
N SER A 398 -18.66 10.00 11.01
CA SER A 398 -17.47 9.14 11.08
C SER A 398 -17.13 8.65 12.49
N ALA A 399 -17.36 9.46 13.52
CA ALA A 399 -16.97 9.15 14.90
C ALA A 399 -17.97 8.21 15.60
N SER A 400 -19.22 8.15 15.13
CA SER A 400 -20.26 7.27 15.67
C SER A 400 -19.89 5.79 15.56
N PHE A 401 -19.04 5.40 14.61
CA PHE A 401 -18.50 4.04 14.54
C PHE A 401 -17.53 3.69 15.67
N VAL A 402 -16.89 4.69 16.30
CA VAL A 402 -16.06 4.51 17.52
C VAL A 402 -16.95 4.39 18.74
N ILE A 403 -18.00 5.22 18.85
CA ILE A 403 -18.96 5.12 19.95
C ILE A 403 -19.74 3.79 19.90
N LEU A 404 -20.10 3.33 18.69
CA LEU A 404 -20.61 1.97 18.49
C LEU A 404 -19.62 0.92 19.01
N ALA A 405 -18.33 1.05 18.75
CA ALA A 405 -17.32 0.09 19.21
C ALA A 405 -17.15 0.09 20.74
N LEU A 406 -17.35 1.23 21.41
CA LEU A 406 -17.37 1.35 22.87
C LEU A 406 -18.65 0.78 23.49
N LEU A 407 -19.79 0.84 22.78
CA LEU A 407 -21.03 0.16 23.15
C LEU A 407 -20.95 -1.36 22.90
N GLU A 408 -20.28 -1.79 21.83
CA GLU A 408 -20.02 -3.19 21.46
C GLU A 408 -19.00 -3.87 22.42
N ASP A 409 -18.26 -3.13 23.26
CA ASP A 409 -17.27 -3.70 24.19
C ASP A 409 -17.76 -3.82 25.63
N LYS A 410 -17.40 -4.95 26.26
CA LYS A 410 -17.85 -5.37 27.59
C LYS A 410 -17.40 -4.43 28.71
N GLU A 411 -16.29 -3.72 28.54
CA GLU A 411 -15.72 -2.87 29.59
C GLU A 411 -16.36 -1.48 29.67
N THR A 412 -17.12 -1.08 28.64
CA THR A 412 -17.72 0.28 28.55
C THR A 412 -19.20 0.31 28.16
N ASN A 413 -19.82 -0.83 27.86
CA ASN A 413 -21.20 -0.93 27.39
C ASN A 413 -22.21 -0.08 28.20
N GLU A 414 -22.30 -0.30 29.52
CA GLU A 414 -23.32 0.34 30.36
C GLU A 414 -23.08 1.86 30.55
N ASP A 415 -21.84 2.32 30.71
CA ASP A 415 -21.54 3.75 30.84
C ASP A 415 -21.80 4.52 29.53
N VAL A 416 -21.45 3.91 28.38
CA VAL A 416 -21.73 4.45 27.05
C VAL A 416 -23.25 4.52 26.81
N LYS A 417 -23.97 3.48 27.18
CA LYS A 417 -25.44 3.38 27.12
C LYS A 417 -26.12 4.43 27.99
N GLU A 418 -25.67 4.67 29.22
CA GLU A 418 -26.18 5.76 30.06
C GLU A 418 -25.94 7.14 29.42
N ALA A 419 -24.75 7.36 28.83
CA ALA A 419 -24.42 8.59 28.11
C ALA A 419 -25.29 8.80 26.84
N LEU A 420 -25.59 7.73 26.09
CA LEU A 420 -26.42 7.77 24.88
C LEU A 420 -27.91 8.00 25.18
N LEU A 421 -28.45 7.38 26.24
CA LEU A 421 -29.85 7.52 26.64
C LEU A 421 -30.25 8.98 26.91
N LYS A 422 -29.35 9.77 27.48
CA LYS A 422 -29.52 11.22 27.73
C LYS A 422 -29.78 12.03 26.46
N GLY A 423 -29.36 11.53 25.29
CA GLY A 423 -29.43 12.22 24.01
C GLY A 423 -30.27 11.55 22.93
N LEU A 424 -31.07 10.53 23.27
CA LEU A 424 -31.72 9.61 22.31
C LEU A 424 -32.44 10.28 21.14
N LYS A 425 -33.12 11.43 21.36
CA LYS A 425 -33.80 12.19 20.29
C LYS A 425 -32.83 12.75 19.22
N GLN A 426 -31.63 13.16 19.62
CA GLN A 426 -30.60 13.66 18.70
C GLN A 426 -30.04 12.52 17.85
N ILE A 427 -29.80 11.35 18.47
CA ILE A 427 -29.29 10.15 17.79
C ILE A 427 -30.29 9.65 16.74
N ARG A 428 -31.61 9.65 17.05
CA ARG A 428 -32.67 9.36 16.06
C ARG A 428 -32.60 10.32 14.86
N SER A 429 -32.54 11.62 15.09
CA SER A 429 -32.43 12.63 14.01
C SER A 429 -31.11 12.59 13.23
N ALA A 430 -30.04 12.04 13.82
CA ALA A 430 -28.79 11.74 13.10
C ALA A 430 -28.93 10.48 12.22
N ALA A 431 -29.56 9.42 12.74
CA ALA A 431 -29.78 8.16 12.04
C ALA A 431 -30.70 8.28 10.81
N GLU A 432 -31.72 9.16 10.87
CA GLU A 432 -32.65 9.47 9.77
C GLU A 432 -31.95 9.96 8.48
N LYS A 433 -30.69 10.41 8.56
CA LYS A 433 -29.94 11.00 7.43
C LYS A 433 -29.23 9.96 6.56
N ASP A 434 -28.91 8.79 7.10
CA ASP A 434 -28.30 7.67 6.38
C ASP A 434 -28.53 6.35 7.13
N GLU A 435 -29.17 5.38 6.48
CA GLU A 435 -29.40 4.04 7.02
C GLU A 435 -28.10 3.29 7.40
N LYS A 436 -26.96 3.68 6.82
CA LYS A 436 -25.64 3.09 7.08
C LYS A 436 -24.78 3.90 8.06
N SER A 437 -25.31 4.99 8.62
CA SER A 437 -24.64 5.79 9.64
C SER A 437 -24.36 4.97 10.91
N GLY A 438 -23.26 5.28 11.60
CA GLY A 438 -22.99 4.71 12.92
C GLY A 438 -24.09 5.04 13.94
N ALA A 439 -24.76 6.20 13.81
CA ALA A 439 -25.92 6.56 14.61
C ALA A 439 -27.08 5.53 14.48
N ASN A 440 -27.40 5.08 13.26
CA ASN A 440 -28.42 4.06 13.04
C ASN A 440 -28.01 2.68 13.58
N LEU A 441 -26.71 2.36 13.54
CA LEU A 441 -26.19 1.13 14.14
C LEU A 441 -26.23 1.17 15.67
N ILE A 442 -25.92 2.31 16.30
CA ILE A 442 -26.04 2.52 17.74
C ILE A 442 -27.49 2.27 18.20
N LEU A 443 -28.48 2.84 17.51
CA LEU A 443 -29.89 2.60 17.85
C LEU A 443 -30.26 1.11 17.77
N LYS A 444 -29.80 0.42 16.73
CA LYS A 444 -30.02 -1.03 16.55
C LYS A 444 -29.33 -1.89 17.60
N GLU A 445 -28.23 -1.44 18.19
CA GLU A 445 -27.59 -2.15 19.31
C GLU A 445 -28.39 -1.95 20.61
N LEU A 446 -28.79 -0.71 20.90
CA LEU A 446 -29.65 -0.37 22.04
C LEU A 446 -31.01 -1.11 21.98
N GLU A 447 -31.58 -1.31 20.78
CA GLU A 447 -32.80 -2.11 20.57
C GLU A 447 -32.62 -3.59 20.93
N LYS A 448 -31.47 -4.21 20.60
CA LYS A 448 -31.20 -5.63 20.92
C LYS A 448 -31.13 -5.86 22.43
N GLU A 449 -30.61 -4.89 23.18
CA GLU A 449 -30.50 -4.94 24.64
C GLU A 449 -31.84 -4.72 25.36
N GLY A 450 -32.96 -4.68 24.62
CA GLY A 450 -34.30 -4.61 25.20
C GLY A 450 -34.74 -3.21 25.62
N ILE A 451 -33.96 -2.17 25.30
CA ILE A 451 -34.37 -0.79 25.47
C ILE A 451 -35.53 -0.53 24.50
N LYS A 452 -36.76 -0.49 25.02
CA LYS A 452 -37.93 -0.07 24.26
C LYS A 452 -37.75 1.38 23.82
N LEU A 453 -37.33 1.56 22.57
CA LEU A 453 -37.27 2.86 21.91
C LEU A 453 -38.68 3.40 21.68
N GLU A 454 -39.31 3.95 22.73
CA GLU A 454 -40.70 4.40 22.66
C GLU A 454 -40.94 5.34 21.46
N SER A 455 -41.95 4.98 20.68
CA SER A 455 -42.38 5.68 19.47
C SER A 455 -43.49 6.67 19.78
N ASN A 456 -43.25 7.58 20.74
CA ASN A 456 -44.24 8.55 21.18
C ASN A 456 -44.47 9.63 20.10
N GLU A 457 -45.47 9.32 19.27
CA GLU A 457 -46.37 10.18 18.51
C GLU A 457 -45.78 11.46 17.89
N ASN A 458 -45.51 11.38 16.57
CA ASN A 458 -46.01 12.40 15.64
C ASN A 458 -46.15 11.84 14.20
N LYS A 459 -47.09 10.91 14.03
CA LYS A 459 -47.59 10.44 12.71
C LYS A 459 -49.13 10.49 12.66
N LYS A 460 -49.68 11.63 13.06
CA LYS A 460 -51.13 11.90 13.11
C LYS A 460 -51.58 13.23 12.47
N GLU A 461 -50.73 13.83 11.64
CA GLU A 461 -51.05 15.10 10.95
C GLU A 461 -50.65 15.11 9.46
N SER A 462 -50.61 13.91 8.86
CA SER A 462 -50.34 13.71 7.41
C SER A 462 -51.18 12.58 6.81
N LYS A 463 -52.42 12.43 7.31
CA LYS A 463 -53.50 11.60 6.75
C LYS A 463 -54.89 12.28 6.82
N GLN A 464 -54.91 13.57 6.49
CA GLN A 464 -56.06 14.24 5.89
C GLN A 464 -55.56 14.98 4.65
N VAL A 465 -56.42 15.15 3.64
CA VAL A 465 -56.05 15.58 2.27
C VAL A 465 -55.11 14.60 1.56
N ILE A 466 -55.68 13.47 1.08
CA ILE A 466 -55.53 12.85 -0.27
C ILE A 466 -56.35 11.55 -0.23
N GLU A 467 -57.69 11.64 -0.20
CA GLU A 467 -58.55 10.47 -0.50
C GLU A 467 -59.99 10.86 -0.91
N GLU A 468 -60.17 11.87 -1.77
CA GLU A 468 -61.51 12.22 -2.28
C GLU A 468 -61.44 12.82 -3.70
N SER A 469 -61.25 11.97 -4.73
CA SER A 469 -61.39 12.35 -6.16
C SER A 469 -61.24 11.16 -7.16
N LYS A 470 -61.89 10.02 -6.91
CA LYS A 470 -62.15 8.99 -7.94
C LYS A 470 -63.55 8.39 -7.81
N GLY A 471 -64.54 9.04 -8.40
CA GLY A 471 -65.92 8.55 -8.46
C GLY A 471 -66.76 9.19 -9.58
N ALA A 472 -67.43 8.34 -10.36
CA ALA A 472 -68.59 8.57 -11.24
C ALA A 472 -68.75 9.90 -12.03
N ILE A 473 -68.32 9.82 -13.28
CA ILE A 473 -68.90 10.35 -14.54
C ILE A 473 -70.43 10.70 -14.53
N ARG A 474 -70.82 11.74 -15.30
CA ARG A 474 -72.17 12.20 -15.77
C ARG A 474 -73.07 12.88 -14.72
N ASP A 475 -73.77 13.98 -15.00
CA ASP A 475 -74.69 14.25 -16.13
C ASP A 475 -74.68 15.70 -16.70
N GLU A 476 -75.62 16.02 -17.61
CA GLU A 476 -75.69 17.24 -18.45
C GLU A 476 -76.60 18.36 -17.89
N ASN A 477 -76.22 19.65 -18.04
CA ASN A 477 -76.89 20.64 -18.94
C ASN A 477 -76.51 22.15 -18.78
N ASN A 478 -76.06 22.76 -19.89
CA ASN A 478 -76.58 23.99 -20.52
C ASN A 478 -76.75 25.35 -19.74
N SER A 479 -75.97 26.39 -20.10
CA SER A 479 -76.44 27.63 -20.81
C SER A 479 -75.62 28.94 -20.58
N GLY A 480 -75.62 29.86 -21.58
CA GLY A 480 -75.04 31.24 -21.56
C GLY A 480 -73.61 31.35 -22.15
N LYS A 481 -73.28 32.07 -23.26
CA LYS A 481 -73.41 33.51 -23.63
C LYS A 481 -72.76 34.44 -22.58
N LYS A 482 -71.87 35.43 -22.86
CA LYS A 482 -71.44 36.20 -24.08
C LYS A 482 -70.14 37.01 -23.70
N ASN A 483 -69.31 37.70 -24.52
CA ASN A 483 -69.12 37.91 -25.99
C ASN A 483 -67.75 38.63 -26.32
N ASN A 484 -67.18 38.43 -27.53
CA ASN A 484 -66.31 39.34 -28.34
C ASN A 484 -64.99 40.04 -27.86
N GLY A 485 -63.96 40.01 -28.74
CA GLY A 485 -62.80 40.94 -28.82
C GLY A 485 -61.49 40.23 -29.19
N LYS A 486 -60.96 40.17 -30.44
CA LYS A 486 -60.36 41.22 -31.31
C LYS A 486 -59.28 42.09 -30.62
N SER A 487 -58.07 42.30 -31.15
CA SER A 487 -57.40 41.72 -32.35
C SER A 487 -55.92 42.16 -32.49
N ASN A 488 -55.14 41.35 -33.23
CA ASN A 488 -53.93 41.69 -34.02
C ASN A 488 -52.55 41.95 -33.35
N ASN A 489 -51.55 41.40 -34.06
CA ASN A 489 -50.11 41.61 -33.95
C ASN A 489 -49.68 43.08 -34.21
N VAL A 490 -48.45 43.43 -33.81
CA VAL A 490 -47.29 43.64 -34.73
C VAL A 490 -45.99 43.86 -33.93
N SER A 491 -44.86 43.47 -34.52
CA SER A 491 -43.49 43.62 -33.99
C SER A 491 -42.72 44.74 -34.70
N GLU A 492 -41.68 45.34 -34.08
CA GLU A 492 -40.31 45.47 -34.66
C GLU A 492 -39.30 46.32 -33.81
N LYS A 493 -37.99 46.00 -33.99
CA LYS A 493 -36.76 46.85 -33.96
C LYS A 493 -36.41 47.68 -32.69
N VAL A 494 -35.24 47.51 -32.03
CA VAL A 494 -33.82 47.85 -32.40
C VAL A 494 -33.53 49.38 -32.23
N THR A 495 -32.51 49.87 -31.50
CA THR A 495 -31.06 49.91 -31.89
C THR A 495 -30.05 50.36 -30.77
N LYS A 496 -28.86 49.71 -30.73
CA LYS A 496 -27.45 50.13 -30.35
C LYS A 496 -27.08 51.28 -29.37
N GLY A 497 -26.08 50.99 -28.51
CA GLY A 497 -24.85 51.81 -28.27
C GLY A 497 -24.72 52.57 -26.93
N LYS A 498 -23.52 52.93 -26.41
CA LYS A 498 -22.13 52.56 -26.80
C LYS A 498 -21.06 52.90 -25.71
N ASP A 499 -19.91 52.21 -25.79
CA ASP A 499 -18.58 52.28 -25.13
C ASP A 499 -18.08 53.55 -24.37
N LYS A 500 -17.26 53.37 -23.30
CA LYS A 500 -15.92 54.02 -23.11
C LYS A 500 -15.05 53.53 -21.92
N GLU A 501 -13.72 53.72 -22.04
CA GLU A 501 -12.65 53.60 -21.00
C GLU A 501 -11.86 54.97 -20.98
N ILE A 502 -10.68 55.25 -20.39
CA ILE A 502 -9.47 54.47 -20.06
C ILE A 502 -8.75 55.00 -18.79
N LYS A 503 -8.08 54.12 -18.00
CA LYS A 503 -6.89 54.33 -17.09
C LYS A 503 -7.13 53.99 -15.60
N LYS A 504 -6.25 53.31 -14.82
CA LYS A 504 -4.76 53.11 -14.71
C LYS A 504 -4.03 54.08 -13.75
N GLU A 505 -3.47 53.53 -12.67
CA GLU A 505 -2.13 53.89 -12.15
C GLU A 505 -1.44 52.70 -11.43
N LYS A 506 -0.28 52.88 -10.75
CA LYS A 506 0.67 51.79 -10.38
C LYS A 506 1.13 51.82 -8.91
N GLY A 507 1.49 50.65 -8.35
CA GLY A 507 2.04 50.49 -6.99
C GLY A 507 2.90 49.23 -6.75
N ILE A 508 4.15 49.30 -7.22
CA ILE A 508 5.35 48.44 -6.98
C ILE A 508 5.42 47.61 -5.67
N ASN A 509 5.79 46.31 -5.75
CA ASN A 509 7.02 45.77 -5.12
C ASN A 509 7.49 44.39 -5.68
N ASN A 510 8.73 44.01 -5.37
CA ASN A 510 9.46 42.80 -5.83
C ASN A 510 9.34 41.61 -4.85
N GLY A 511 9.70 40.35 -5.18
CA GLY A 511 10.25 39.78 -6.42
C GLY A 511 10.64 38.28 -6.30
N ASN A 512 11.48 37.79 -7.23
CA ASN A 512 12.13 36.46 -7.28
C ASN A 512 11.26 35.18 -7.36
N LYS A 513 10.93 34.77 -8.60
CA LYS A 513 10.93 33.35 -9.04
C LYS A 513 11.49 33.23 -10.46
N ASN A 514 12.63 32.56 -10.63
CA ASN A 514 13.08 32.03 -11.93
C ASN A 514 12.48 30.62 -12.09
N ASN A 515 11.64 30.38 -13.09
CA ASN A 515 11.98 30.08 -14.49
C ASN A 515 12.57 28.67 -14.69
N ASN A 516 11.72 27.75 -15.17
CA ASN A 516 11.99 27.17 -16.48
C ASN A 516 10.67 26.84 -17.22
N ARG A 517 10.67 26.93 -18.56
CA ARG A 517 9.45 26.82 -19.40
C ARG A 517 9.47 25.59 -20.28
N GLY A 518 8.34 24.87 -20.30
CA GLY A 518 7.84 24.14 -21.48
C GLY A 518 8.57 22.83 -21.84
N THR A 519 7.93 21.90 -22.55
CA THR A 519 6.68 22.03 -23.35
C THR A 519 5.79 20.79 -23.24
N LYS A 520 4.47 20.97 -23.35
CA LYS A 520 3.53 19.86 -23.58
C LYS A 520 3.44 19.57 -25.09
N ARG A 521 3.55 18.29 -25.47
CA ARG A 521 2.93 17.76 -26.70
C ARG A 521 2.00 16.60 -26.33
N LYS A 522 0.93 16.46 -27.10
CA LYS A 522 -0.18 15.53 -26.83
C LYS A 522 0.22 14.08 -27.11
N ARG A 523 -0.38 13.16 -26.34
CA ARG A 523 -1.06 12.00 -26.91
C ARG A 523 -2.54 12.35 -27.02
#